data_AF-A0A6A4YQ57-F1
#
_entry.id   AF-A0A6A4YQ57-F1
#
_cell.length_a   1.000
_cell.length_b   1.000
_cell.length_c   1.000
_cell.angle_alpha   90.00
_cell.angle_beta   90.00
_cell.angle_gamma   90.00
#
_symmetry.space_group_name_H-M   'P 1'
#
loop_
_entity.id
_entity.type
_entity.pdbx_description
1 polymer ?
#
loop_
_entity_poly.entity_id
_entity_poly.type
_entity_poly.pdbx_seq_one_letter_code
_entity_poly.pdbx_strand_id
1 'polypeptide(L)'
;ALIYRLSRCNAGDITAIANFFTAYVNIFGGTDESDAYDSTMLYNLVALSELFTYPTPSRASLVASYLNTTIASDTSDLVTLYCLASGGTDAGCRAEPKSPNKFKFVYPTDKYFDMPITIPTGTSVLLLSGLMDPQTPAKFARYQFDSFNGTAKKLIEFPASAHGTILNTPVTVQNKVPCGAAIVSSFVMHGLGSLETSCMDYLVPLSFNISAGLAQRFMATTDAYDGTPKGVIPKTGPSSASSSGNGSTIAFKVDDDSHVPSSWRVVAIVGIVGMVLLVAAVAFLVVRLRRDREASKLPAAVDYANPSAM
;
A
#
# COMPACT_ATOMS: atom_id res chain seq x y z
N ALA A 1 6.94 -6.93 -12.14
CA ALA A 1 6.37 -8.15 -11.52
C ALA A 1 4.98 -7.93 -10.92
N LEU A 2 4.83 -7.18 -9.81
CA LEU A 2 3.53 -7.06 -9.11
C LEU A 2 2.40 -6.50 -9.96
N ILE A 3 2.62 -5.34 -10.61
CA ILE A 3 1.61 -4.72 -11.50
C ILE A 3 1.21 -5.69 -12.64
N TYR A 4 2.21 -6.34 -13.25
CA TYR A 4 1.99 -7.34 -14.30
C TYR A 4 1.10 -8.50 -13.81
N ARG A 5 1.39 -9.06 -12.62
CA ARG A 5 0.62 -10.15 -12.03
C ARG A 5 -0.77 -9.72 -11.60
N LEU A 6 -0.93 -8.50 -11.06
CA LEU A 6 -2.25 -7.93 -10.74
C LEU A 6 -3.12 -7.80 -11.99
N SER A 7 -2.54 -7.36 -13.11
CA SER A 7 -3.26 -7.26 -14.38
C SER A 7 -3.62 -8.62 -14.97
N ARG A 8 -2.78 -9.65 -14.79
CA ARG A 8 -3.03 -11.01 -15.31
C ARG A 8 -4.02 -11.80 -14.44
N CYS A 9 -3.99 -11.59 -13.12
CA CYS A 9 -4.99 -12.05 -12.14
C CYS A 9 -5.37 -13.54 -12.20
N ASN A 10 -4.39 -14.44 -12.40
CA ASN A 10 -4.65 -15.88 -12.28
C ASN A 10 -4.42 -16.39 -10.84
N ALA A 11 -4.78 -17.65 -10.56
CA ALA A 11 -4.64 -18.22 -9.22
C ALA A 11 -3.18 -18.18 -8.68
N GLY A 12 -2.18 -18.40 -9.54
CA GLY A 12 -0.78 -18.30 -9.17
C GLY A 12 -0.34 -16.87 -8.86
N ASP A 13 -0.90 -15.88 -9.53
CA ASP A 13 -0.64 -14.47 -9.28
C ASP A 13 -1.18 -14.02 -7.93
N ILE A 14 -2.41 -14.43 -7.59
CA ILE A 14 -3.01 -14.15 -6.28
C ILE A 14 -2.09 -14.68 -5.17
N THR A 15 -1.60 -15.92 -5.29
CA THR A 15 -0.66 -16.49 -4.31
C THR A 15 0.67 -15.76 -4.30
N ALA A 16 1.25 -15.41 -5.45
CA ALA A 16 2.53 -14.70 -5.53
C ALA A 16 2.46 -13.31 -4.89
N ILE A 17 1.36 -12.59 -5.11
CA ILE A 17 1.11 -11.26 -4.54
C ILE A 17 0.89 -11.36 -3.03
N ALA A 18 0.07 -12.31 -2.56
CA ALA A 18 -0.13 -12.54 -1.12
C ALA A 18 1.18 -12.92 -0.41
N ASN A 19 2.00 -13.76 -1.06
CA ASN A 19 3.34 -14.09 -0.60
C ASN A 19 4.23 -12.85 -0.52
N PHE A 20 4.19 -11.97 -1.53
CA PHE A 20 4.97 -10.74 -1.53
C PHE A 20 4.67 -9.88 -0.31
N PHE A 21 3.39 -9.61 -0.04
CA PHE A 21 3.00 -8.82 1.13
C PHE A 21 3.35 -9.50 2.45
N THR A 22 3.18 -10.83 2.53
CA THR A 22 3.55 -11.58 3.74
C THR A 22 5.05 -11.55 3.99
N ALA A 23 5.85 -11.77 2.94
CA ALA A 23 7.31 -11.67 3.02
C ALA A 23 7.75 -10.25 3.35
N TYR A 24 7.12 -9.23 2.76
CA TYR A 24 7.40 -7.84 3.08
C TYR A 24 7.18 -7.54 4.57
N VAL A 25 6.01 -7.91 5.11
CA VAL A 25 5.72 -7.72 6.55
C VAL A 25 6.66 -8.55 7.43
N ASN A 26 6.98 -9.78 7.04
CA ASN A 26 7.93 -10.61 7.81
C ASN A 26 9.35 -10.03 7.81
N ILE A 27 9.76 -9.24 6.80
CA ILE A 27 11.12 -8.70 6.71
C ILE A 27 11.19 -7.27 7.26
N PHE A 28 10.17 -6.46 7.00
CA PHE A 28 10.18 -5.01 7.23
C PHE A 28 9.08 -4.53 8.17
N GLY A 29 8.15 -5.38 8.60
CA GLY A 29 7.03 -4.98 9.47
C GLY A 29 7.38 -4.92 10.96
N GLY A 30 8.66 -4.95 11.31
CA GLY A 30 9.11 -4.88 12.70
C GLY A 30 9.06 -3.44 13.20
N THR A 31 8.76 -3.27 14.47
CA THR A 31 8.87 -1.96 15.12
C THR A 31 10.35 -1.61 15.28
N ASP A 32 10.70 -0.35 15.06
CA ASP A 32 12.03 0.18 15.35
C ASP A 32 11.98 1.35 16.34
N GLU A 33 13.12 1.82 16.80
CA GLU A 33 13.20 2.90 17.79
C GLU A 33 12.61 4.22 17.28
N SER A 34 12.48 4.40 15.96
CA SER A 34 11.88 5.60 15.37
C SER A 34 10.36 5.67 15.57
N ASP A 35 9.69 4.52 15.74
CA ASP A 35 8.25 4.46 16.03
C ASP A 35 7.89 5.20 17.31
N ALA A 36 8.78 5.23 18.30
CA ALA A 36 8.59 5.96 19.55
C ALA A 36 8.52 7.49 19.36
N TYR A 37 9.02 7.99 18.23
CA TYR A 37 9.00 9.40 17.87
C TYR A 37 7.92 9.73 16.83
N ASP A 38 7.18 8.74 16.33
CA ASP A 38 6.09 8.98 15.39
C ASP A 38 4.85 9.53 16.10
N SER A 39 4.21 10.52 15.47
CA SER A 39 2.98 11.11 15.96
C SER A 39 2.11 11.48 14.77
N THR A 40 1.16 10.61 14.46
CA THR A 40 0.15 10.86 13.42
C THR A 40 -0.61 12.16 13.66
N MET A 41 -0.83 12.52 14.94
CA MET A 41 -1.51 13.76 15.28
C MET A 41 -0.66 14.99 14.96
N LEU A 42 0.64 14.98 15.31
CA LEU A 42 1.55 16.07 14.95
C LEU A 42 1.74 16.16 13.43
N TYR A 43 1.93 15.02 12.76
CA TYR A 43 2.03 14.95 11.30
C TYR A 43 0.80 15.59 10.64
N ASN A 44 -0.41 15.21 11.05
CA ASN A 44 -1.64 15.77 10.49
C ASN A 44 -1.77 17.27 10.79
N LEU A 45 -1.39 17.72 11.99
CA LEU A 45 -1.44 19.15 12.32
C LEU A 45 -0.58 19.99 11.37
N VAL A 46 0.65 19.55 11.10
CA VAL A 46 1.57 20.22 10.17
C VAL A 46 1.07 20.09 8.73
N ALA A 47 0.74 18.87 8.29
CA ALA A 47 0.32 18.61 6.92
C ALA A 47 -0.92 19.42 6.53
N LEU A 48 -1.91 19.51 7.42
CA LEU A 48 -3.15 20.25 7.17
C LEU A 48 -2.97 21.77 7.29
N SER A 49 -1.97 22.25 8.03
CA SER A 49 -1.71 23.68 8.19
C SER A 49 -0.80 24.26 7.10
N GLU A 50 0.16 23.47 6.62
CA GLU A 50 1.25 23.97 5.76
C GLU A 50 1.36 23.28 4.40
N LEU A 51 0.99 21.99 4.29
CA LEU A 51 1.21 21.20 3.06
C LEU A 51 -0.09 21.00 2.25
N PHE A 52 -1.25 21.28 2.85
CA PHE A 52 -2.53 21.11 2.17
C PHE A 52 -2.68 22.12 1.03
N THR A 53 -3.26 21.66 -0.08
CA THR A 53 -3.39 22.48 -1.29
C THR A 53 -4.57 23.45 -1.18
N TYR A 54 -4.34 24.71 -1.55
CA TYR A 54 -5.33 25.77 -1.56
C TYR A 54 -5.51 26.41 -2.95
N PRO A 55 -6.74 26.74 -3.37
CA PRO A 55 -8.02 26.41 -2.71
C PRO A 55 -8.28 24.90 -2.66
N THR A 56 -9.13 24.44 -1.72
CA THR A 56 -9.37 22.99 -1.51
C THR A 56 -9.90 22.34 -2.79
N PRO A 57 -9.22 21.31 -3.33
CA PRO A 57 -9.71 20.54 -4.47
C PRO A 57 -10.92 19.70 -4.08
N SER A 58 -11.76 19.30 -5.05
CA SER A 58 -12.86 18.38 -4.76
C SER A 58 -12.35 16.93 -4.69
N ARG A 59 -12.98 16.09 -3.86
CA ARG A 59 -12.67 14.64 -3.81
C ARG A 59 -12.74 14.00 -5.20
N ALA A 60 -13.76 14.34 -5.98
CA ALA A 60 -13.94 13.83 -7.34
C ALA A 60 -12.76 14.18 -8.26
N SER A 61 -12.21 15.41 -8.16
CA SER A 61 -11.03 15.79 -8.94
C SER A 61 -9.76 15.03 -8.53
N LEU A 62 -9.57 14.77 -7.23
CA LEU A 62 -8.43 13.98 -6.75
C LEU A 62 -8.54 12.51 -7.15
N VAL A 63 -9.73 11.91 -7.05
CA VAL A 63 -9.99 10.54 -7.52
C VAL A 63 -9.74 10.44 -9.03
N ALA A 64 -10.23 11.39 -9.82
CA ALA A 64 -10.00 11.40 -11.27
C ALA A 64 -8.50 11.51 -11.61
N SER A 65 -7.76 12.36 -10.89
CA SER A 65 -6.31 12.47 -11.05
C SER A 65 -5.57 11.18 -10.68
N TYR A 66 -5.96 10.55 -9.57
CA TYR A 66 -5.42 9.26 -9.12
C TYR A 66 -5.64 8.18 -10.18
N LEU A 67 -6.87 8.00 -10.66
CA LEU A 67 -7.22 7.00 -11.67
C LEU A 67 -6.52 7.21 -13.02
N ASN A 68 -6.14 8.44 -13.34
CA ASN A 68 -5.43 8.78 -14.57
C ASN A 68 -3.90 8.72 -14.43
N THR A 69 -3.37 8.29 -13.29
CA THR A 69 -1.93 8.24 -13.01
C THR A 69 -1.46 6.80 -12.82
N THR A 70 -0.31 6.44 -13.42
CA THR A 70 0.23 5.06 -13.39
C THR A 70 0.73 4.64 -12.00
N ILE A 71 1.31 5.57 -11.25
CA ILE A 71 1.83 5.34 -9.88
C ILE A 71 1.40 6.54 -9.04
N ALA A 72 0.37 6.33 -8.21
CA ALA A 72 -0.16 7.33 -7.31
C ALA A 72 -0.87 6.64 -6.13
N SER A 73 -1.11 7.41 -5.07
CA SER A 73 -2.03 7.05 -3.99
C SER A 73 -3.25 7.95 -4.08
N ASP A 74 -4.43 7.43 -3.75
CA ASP A 74 -5.61 8.28 -3.61
C ASP A 74 -5.47 9.15 -2.36
N THR A 75 -5.49 10.47 -2.55
CA THR A 75 -5.41 11.46 -1.47
C THR A 75 -6.74 12.18 -1.26
N SER A 76 -7.84 11.70 -1.85
CA SER A 76 -9.14 12.34 -1.79
C SER A 76 -9.69 12.48 -0.36
N ASP A 77 -9.35 11.55 0.54
CA ASP A 77 -9.79 11.60 1.94
C ASP A 77 -9.10 12.73 2.75
N LEU A 78 -7.98 13.28 2.27
CA LEU A 78 -7.37 14.47 2.87
C LEU A 78 -8.29 15.69 2.80
N VAL A 79 -9.19 15.76 1.80
CA VAL A 79 -10.18 16.85 1.69
C VAL A 79 -11.13 16.82 2.88
N THR A 80 -11.70 15.66 3.18
CA THR A 80 -12.59 15.49 4.34
C THR A 80 -11.87 15.83 5.64
N LEU A 81 -10.65 15.30 5.80
CA LEU A 81 -9.83 15.56 6.99
C LEU A 81 -9.54 17.06 7.15
N TYR A 82 -9.12 17.73 6.08
CA TYR A 82 -8.85 19.16 6.08
C TYR A 82 -10.10 19.99 6.42
N CYS A 83 -11.24 19.70 5.79
CA CYS A 83 -12.47 20.46 5.99
C CYS A 83 -12.99 20.33 7.43
N LEU A 84 -12.88 19.15 8.03
CA LEU A 84 -13.18 18.92 9.45
C LEU A 84 -12.18 19.66 10.37
N ALA A 85 -10.89 19.55 10.10
CA ALA A 85 -9.84 20.15 10.93
C ALA A 85 -9.86 21.69 10.91
N SER A 86 -10.07 22.30 9.74
CA SER A 86 -10.02 23.76 9.55
C SER A 86 -11.36 24.47 9.79
N GLY A 87 -12.46 23.71 9.77
CA GLY A 87 -13.82 24.26 9.64
C GLY A 87 -14.05 24.89 8.27
N GLY A 88 -13.44 24.33 7.22
CA GLY A 88 -13.26 24.93 5.90
C GLY A 88 -14.52 25.56 5.30
N THR A 89 -14.35 26.76 4.77
CA THR A 89 -15.44 27.58 4.20
C THR A 89 -15.36 27.72 2.68
N ASP A 90 -14.32 27.17 2.06
CA ASP A 90 -14.11 27.27 0.62
C ASP A 90 -15.03 26.32 -0.17
N ALA A 91 -14.98 26.47 -1.50
CA ALA A 91 -15.85 25.73 -2.41
C ALA A 91 -15.68 24.21 -2.30
N GLY A 92 -14.45 23.73 -2.05
CA GLY A 92 -14.11 22.32 -1.93
C GLY A 92 -14.73 21.68 -0.69
N CYS A 93 -14.84 22.42 0.42
CA CYS A 93 -15.44 21.93 1.65
C CYS A 93 -16.97 21.93 1.69
N ARG A 94 -17.68 22.50 0.69
CA ARG A 94 -19.15 22.62 0.73
C ARG A 94 -19.90 21.30 0.80
N ALA A 95 -19.35 20.27 0.15
CA ALA A 95 -19.94 18.93 0.13
C ALA A 95 -19.41 18.03 1.26
N GLU A 96 -18.45 18.52 2.05
CA GLU A 96 -17.81 17.75 3.12
C GLU A 96 -18.58 17.86 4.44
N PRO A 97 -18.45 16.86 5.33
CA PRO A 97 -18.96 16.96 6.70
C PRO A 97 -18.41 18.20 7.41
N LYS A 98 -19.28 18.90 8.14
CA LYS A 98 -18.89 20.04 8.96
C LYS A 98 -18.45 19.57 10.32
N SER A 99 -17.37 20.16 10.85
CA SER A 99 -16.94 19.90 12.21
C SER A 99 -18.04 20.30 13.20
N PRO A 100 -18.43 19.42 14.14
CA PRO A 100 -19.36 19.77 15.21
C PRO A 100 -18.72 20.69 16.26
N ASN A 101 -17.38 20.79 16.24
CA ASN A 101 -16.61 21.52 17.24
C ASN A 101 -16.17 22.90 16.71
N LYS A 102 -16.09 23.88 17.62
CA LYS A 102 -15.57 25.23 17.31
C LYS A 102 -14.05 25.27 17.24
N PHE A 103 -13.37 24.24 17.75
CA PHE A 103 -11.92 24.14 17.77
C PHE A 103 -11.41 23.69 16.41
N LYS A 104 -10.36 24.36 15.94
CA LYS A 104 -9.67 24.03 14.71
C LYS A 104 -8.42 23.24 15.02
N PHE A 105 -8.17 22.19 14.24
CA PHE A 105 -6.95 21.39 14.29
C PHE A 105 -6.00 21.82 13.17
N VAL A 106 -5.76 23.13 13.09
CA VAL A 106 -4.78 23.79 12.22
C VAL A 106 -4.26 25.02 12.95
N TYR A 107 -3.03 25.44 12.66
CA TYR A 107 -2.45 26.68 13.19
C TYR A 107 -2.25 27.74 12.09
N PRO A 108 -2.24 29.04 12.44
CA PRO A 108 -1.93 30.09 11.49
C PRO A 108 -0.47 30.00 11.04
N THR A 109 -0.24 30.19 9.74
CA THR A 109 1.09 30.30 9.15
C THR A 109 1.76 31.61 9.57
N ASP A 110 3.08 31.59 9.74
CA ASP A 110 3.85 32.78 10.11
C ASP A 110 4.39 33.53 8.87
N LYS A 111 5.22 34.55 9.11
CA LYS A 111 5.82 35.37 8.06
C LYS A 111 6.87 34.67 7.18
N TYR A 112 7.26 33.44 7.53
CA TYR A 112 8.22 32.64 6.78
C TYR A 112 7.56 31.57 5.91
N PHE A 113 6.26 31.32 6.11
CA PHE A 113 5.48 30.43 5.26
C PHE A 113 5.40 30.93 3.81
N ASP A 114 5.61 30.02 2.86
CA ASP A 114 5.62 30.28 1.41
C ASP A 114 6.56 31.42 0.97
N MET A 115 7.64 31.64 1.74
CA MET A 115 8.65 32.64 1.41
C MET A 115 9.90 32.00 0.81
N PRO A 116 10.55 32.65 -0.18
CA PRO A 116 11.86 32.25 -0.68
C PRO A 116 12.89 32.13 0.44
N ILE A 117 13.62 31.01 0.50
CA ILE A 117 14.70 30.84 1.47
C ILE A 117 15.94 31.56 0.94
N THR A 118 16.40 32.57 1.67
CA THR A 118 17.66 33.28 1.37
C THR A 118 18.82 32.52 1.98
N ILE A 119 19.82 32.16 1.18
CA ILE A 119 21.02 31.45 1.62
C ILE A 119 21.93 32.44 2.35
N PRO A 120 22.15 32.30 3.67
CA PRO A 120 23.02 33.23 4.40
C PRO A 120 24.47 33.20 3.92
N THR A 121 25.18 34.32 4.07
CA THR A 121 26.61 34.41 3.77
C THR A 121 27.40 33.35 4.54
N GLY A 122 28.30 32.65 3.85
CA GLY A 122 29.13 31.59 4.44
C GLY A 122 28.42 30.24 4.59
N THR A 123 27.17 30.12 4.12
CA THR A 123 26.44 28.85 4.08
C THR A 123 26.23 28.37 2.66
N SER A 124 25.87 27.09 2.50
CA SER A 124 25.52 26.52 1.22
C SER A 124 24.41 25.49 1.37
N VAL A 125 23.69 25.21 0.27
CA VAL A 125 22.55 24.29 0.28
C VAL A 125 22.78 23.15 -0.71
N LEU A 126 22.67 21.92 -0.23
CA LEU A 126 22.61 20.73 -1.07
C LEU A 126 21.18 20.19 -1.06
N LEU A 127 20.59 20.02 -2.24
CA LEU A 127 19.30 19.38 -2.43
C LEU A 127 19.49 18.08 -3.21
N LEU A 128 18.86 17.01 -2.75
CA LEU A 128 18.90 15.69 -3.39
C LEU A 128 17.49 15.27 -3.79
N SER A 129 17.33 14.68 -4.98
CA SER A 129 16.03 14.28 -5.51
C SER A 129 16.11 12.96 -6.26
N GLY A 130 15.14 12.09 -6.06
CA GLY A 130 14.97 10.85 -6.82
C GLY A 130 13.99 11.07 -7.97
N LEU A 131 14.38 10.73 -9.20
CA LEU A 131 13.48 10.88 -10.35
C LEU A 131 12.37 9.82 -10.38
N MET A 132 12.45 8.80 -9.52
CA MET A 132 11.43 7.77 -9.35
C MET A 132 10.76 7.83 -7.96
N ASP A 133 10.80 8.97 -7.29
CA ASP A 133 10.06 9.18 -6.04
C ASP A 133 8.60 9.57 -6.32
N PRO A 134 7.61 8.68 -6.05
CA PRO A 134 6.21 9.00 -6.24
C PRO A 134 5.61 9.84 -5.10
N GLN A 135 6.27 9.93 -3.94
CA GLN A 135 5.79 10.68 -2.77
C GLN A 135 6.23 12.14 -2.81
N THR A 136 7.50 12.39 -3.16
CA THR A 136 8.03 13.75 -3.38
C THR A 136 8.58 13.91 -4.80
N PRO A 137 7.70 14.08 -5.82
CA PRO A 137 8.13 14.17 -7.22
C PRO A 137 9.18 15.24 -7.48
N ALA A 138 10.18 14.92 -8.29
CA ALA A 138 11.35 15.78 -8.55
C ALA A 138 11.05 17.21 -9.00
N LYS A 139 9.88 17.45 -9.63
CA LYS A 139 9.44 18.81 -9.98
C LYS A 139 9.41 19.75 -8.76
N PHE A 140 9.02 19.26 -7.59
CA PHE A 140 8.94 20.07 -6.38
C PHE A 140 10.32 20.38 -5.81
N ALA A 141 11.28 19.44 -5.95
CA ALA A 141 12.69 19.72 -5.62
C ALA A 141 13.27 20.82 -6.52
N ARG A 142 12.93 20.80 -7.82
CA ARG A 142 13.35 21.86 -8.75
C ARG A 142 12.73 23.21 -8.38
N TYR A 143 11.43 23.25 -8.08
CA TYR A 143 10.77 24.48 -7.61
C TYR A 143 11.39 25.02 -6.32
N GLN A 144 11.69 24.16 -5.36
CA GLN A 144 12.38 24.52 -4.11
C GLN A 144 13.80 25.03 -4.39
N PHE A 145 14.52 24.40 -5.31
CA PHE A 145 15.85 24.84 -5.71
C PHE A 145 15.81 26.21 -6.36
N ASP A 146 14.87 26.46 -7.26
CA ASP A 146 14.70 27.72 -7.98
C ASP A 146 14.27 28.85 -7.04
N SER A 147 13.46 28.56 -6.02
CA SER A 147 13.01 29.56 -5.04
C SER A 147 14.11 30.05 -4.11
N PHE A 148 15.23 29.34 -3.97
CA PHE A 148 16.34 29.80 -3.14
C PHE A 148 16.98 31.08 -3.67
N ASN A 149 17.08 32.09 -2.81
CA ASN A 149 17.82 33.32 -3.11
C ASN A 149 19.29 33.15 -2.70
N GLY A 150 20.17 33.02 -3.70
CA GLY A 150 21.60 32.78 -3.55
C GLY A 150 22.12 31.75 -4.55
N THR A 151 23.44 31.78 -4.79
CA THR A 151 24.10 30.92 -5.79
C THR A 151 24.86 29.74 -5.18
N ALA A 152 25.11 29.75 -3.86
CA ALA A 152 25.78 28.68 -3.14
C ALA A 152 24.84 27.47 -2.91
N LYS A 153 24.29 26.92 -3.99
CA LYS A 153 23.34 25.81 -3.97
C LYS A 153 23.65 24.79 -5.06
N LYS A 154 23.37 23.52 -4.79
CA LYS A 154 23.46 22.44 -5.79
C LYS A 154 22.30 21.46 -5.63
N LEU A 155 21.66 21.11 -6.75
CA LEU A 155 20.68 20.02 -6.84
C LEU A 155 21.34 18.83 -7.52
N ILE A 156 21.24 17.65 -6.90
CA ILE A 156 21.66 16.37 -7.49
C ILE A 156 20.42 15.48 -7.66
N GLU A 157 20.19 15.04 -8.88
CA GLU A 157 19.08 14.17 -9.23
C GLU A 157 19.56 12.74 -9.53
N PHE A 158 18.93 11.76 -8.91
CA PHE A 158 19.24 10.34 -9.06
C PHE A 158 18.21 9.67 -9.96
N PRO A 159 18.60 9.13 -11.14
CA PRO A 159 17.65 8.66 -12.15
C PRO A 159 16.68 7.57 -11.69
N ALA A 160 17.14 6.65 -10.83
CA ALA A 160 16.37 5.48 -10.41
C ALA A 160 16.06 5.46 -8.91
N SER A 161 16.33 6.55 -8.18
CA SER A 161 16.10 6.60 -6.74
C SER A 161 14.61 6.79 -6.44
N ALA A 162 14.13 6.01 -5.47
CA ALA A 162 12.81 6.15 -4.87
C ALA A 162 12.84 7.18 -3.70
N HIS A 163 11.72 7.24 -2.97
CA HIS A 163 11.58 8.06 -1.76
C HIS A 163 12.68 7.80 -0.74
N GLY A 164 13.12 8.81 0.01
CA GLY A 164 14.27 8.68 0.91
C GLY A 164 15.59 8.51 0.15
N THR A 165 15.86 9.39 -0.82
CA THR A 165 16.97 9.31 -1.79
C THR A 165 18.36 9.13 -1.15
N ILE A 166 18.58 9.65 0.06
CA ILE A 166 19.85 9.46 0.79
C ILE A 166 20.19 7.98 0.94
N LEU A 167 19.20 7.12 1.22
CA LEU A 167 19.37 5.69 1.45
C LEU A 167 19.03 4.85 0.21
N ASN A 168 18.16 5.34 -0.67
CA ASN A 168 17.66 4.60 -1.84
C ASN A 168 18.46 4.85 -3.13
N THR A 169 19.78 4.97 -3.00
CA THR A 169 20.73 5.18 -4.09
C THR A 169 21.82 4.09 -4.11
N PRO A 170 21.44 2.81 -4.29
CA PRO A 170 22.37 1.71 -4.24
C PRO A 170 23.42 1.81 -5.35
N VAL A 171 24.61 1.27 -5.05
CA VAL A 171 25.78 1.30 -5.92
C VAL A 171 26.22 -0.13 -6.26
N THR A 172 26.84 -0.32 -7.43
CA THR A 172 27.31 -1.63 -7.90
C THR A 172 28.61 -2.08 -7.23
N VAL A 173 29.33 -1.15 -6.60
CA VAL A 173 30.60 -1.42 -5.93
C VAL A 173 30.34 -2.01 -4.54
N GLN A 174 30.90 -3.19 -4.29
CA GLN A 174 30.76 -3.91 -3.03
C GLN A 174 31.35 -3.11 -1.85
N ASN A 175 30.73 -3.24 -0.67
CA ASN A 175 31.13 -2.59 0.58
C ASN A 175 31.15 -1.04 0.52
N LYS A 176 30.40 -0.45 -0.42
CA LYS A 176 30.16 1.01 -0.46
C LYS A 176 28.77 1.33 0.07
N VAL A 177 28.66 2.49 0.71
CA VAL A 177 27.38 3.06 1.16
C VAL A 177 26.57 3.57 -0.05
N PRO A 178 25.26 3.77 0.08
CA PRO A 178 24.45 4.44 -0.95
C PRO A 178 25.07 5.79 -1.37
N CYS A 179 24.98 6.12 -2.65
CA CYS A 179 25.65 7.30 -3.22
C CYS A 179 25.12 8.61 -2.62
N GLY A 180 23.82 8.70 -2.33
CA GLY A 180 23.22 9.84 -1.64
C GLY A 180 23.86 10.08 -0.26
N ALA A 181 24.04 9.02 0.54
CA ALA A 181 24.72 9.10 1.82
C ALA A 181 26.20 9.53 1.69
N ALA A 182 26.92 9.01 0.67
CA ALA A 182 28.29 9.43 0.40
C ALA A 182 28.39 10.92 0.03
N ILE A 183 27.48 11.42 -0.80
CA ILE A 183 27.40 12.83 -1.20
C ILE A 183 27.07 13.73 -0.01
N VAL A 184 26.11 13.34 0.84
CA VAL A 184 25.80 14.09 2.08
C VAL A 184 27.02 14.15 3.00
N SER A 185 27.73 13.03 3.18
CA SER A 185 28.95 13.00 3.98
C SER A 185 30.03 13.93 3.42
N SER A 186 30.26 13.90 2.10
CA SER A 186 31.19 14.81 1.44
C SER A 186 30.78 16.28 1.62
N PHE A 187 29.49 16.60 1.48
CA PHE A 187 28.96 17.94 1.67
C PHE A 187 29.18 18.47 3.09
N VAL A 188 28.93 17.64 4.11
CA VAL A 188 29.14 18.02 5.51
C VAL A 188 30.63 18.29 5.80
N MET A 189 31.52 17.48 5.23
CA MET A 189 32.96 17.59 5.49
C MET A 189 33.65 18.71 4.70
N HIS A 190 33.16 19.02 3.49
CA HIS A 190 33.88 19.86 2.53
C HIS A 190 33.04 20.97 1.87
N GLY A 191 31.74 21.02 2.15
CA GLY A 191 30.81 21.94 1.49
C GLY A 191 30.67 21.67 -0.01
N LEU A 192 30.13 22.65 -0.76
CA LEU A 192 29.93 22.51 -2.21
C LEU A 192 31.21 22.59 -3.05
N GLY A 193 32.25 23.28 -2.55
CA GLY A 193 33.48 23.55 -3.31
C GLY A 193 34.32 22.32 -3.62
N SER A 194 34.17 21.26 -2.83
CA SER A 194 34.87 19.97 -3.02
C SER A 194 33.91 18.81 -2.80
N LEU A 195 32.69 18.96 -3.32
CA LEU A 195 31.66 17.94 -3.25
C LEU A 195 31.98 16.77 -4.20
N GLU A 196 32.19 15.59 -3.61
CA GLU A 196 32.48 14.36 -4.33
C GLU A 196 31.19 13.70 -4.84
N THR A 197 31.08 13.54 -6.16
CA THR A 197 29.92 12.92 -6.81
C THR A 197 30.29 11.74 -7.71
N SER A 198 31.52 11.23 -7.62
CA SER A 198 31.99 10.09 -8.43
C SER A 198 31.19 8.80 -8.20
N CYS A 199 30.45 8.69 -7.09
CA CYS A 199 29.55 7.57 -6.87
C CYS A 199 28.38 7.47 -7.86
N MET A 200 28.09 8.55 -8.58
CA MET A 200 27.07 8.58 -9.63
C MET A 200 27.42 7.65 -10.79
N ASP A 201 28.71 7.42 -11.06
CA ASP A 201 29.20 6.64 -12.19
C ASP A 201 28.93 5.14 -12.05
N TYR A 202 28.61 4.69 -10.83
CA TYR A 202 28.42 3.29 -10.51
C TYR A 202 27.14 3.03 -9.70
N LEU A 203 26.12 3.88 -9.88
CA LEU A 203 24.76 3.60 -9.41
C LEU A 203 24.24 2.29 -9.99
N VAL A 204 23.45 1.55 -9.21
CA VAL A 204 22.72 0.39 -9.73
C VAL A 204 21.70 0.89 -10.76
N PRO A 205 21.73 0.38 -12.01
CA PRO A 205 20.79 0.80 -13.03
C PRO A 205 19.38 0.27 -12.72
N LEU A 206 18.36 1.00 -13.16
CA LEU A 206 16.99 0.49 -13.15
C LEU A 206 16.94 -0.77 -14.02
N SER A 207 16.52 -1.88 -13.41
CA SER A 207 16.39 -3.17 -14.08
C SER A 207 15.09 -3.82 -13.71
N PHE A 208 14.38 -4.33 -14.72
CA PHE A 208 13.22 -5.18 -14.55
C PHE A 208 13.60 -6.67 -14.51
N ASN A 209 14.91 -6.99 -14.56
CA ASN A 209 15.37 -8.35 -14.38
C ASN A 209 15.43 -8.69 -12.88
N ILE A 210 14.40 -9.37 -12.38
CA ILE A 210 14.31 -9.81 -10.99
C ILE A 210 14.98 -11.17 -10.86
N SER A 211 15.98 -11.28 -9.99
CA SER A 211 16.70 -12.53 -9.77
C SER A 211 15.77 -13.63 -9.23
N ALA A 212 16.03 -14.88 -9.62
CA ALA A 212 15.30 -16.03 -9.11
C ALA A 212 15.34 -16.13 -7.58
N GLY A 213 16.45 -15.71 -6.96
CA GLY A 213 16.57 -15.64 -5.49
C GLY A 213 15.61 -14.64 -4.87
N LEU A 214 15.48 -13.44 -5.46
CA LEU A 214 14.53 -12.42 -4.97
C LEU A 214 13.09 -12.85 -5.20
N ALA A 215 12.79 -13.41 -6.37
CA ALA A 215 11.49 -14.00 -6.69
C ALA A 215 11.13 -15.12 -5.69
N GLN A 216 12.09 -15.98 -5.34
CA GLN A 216 11.86 -17.09 -4.41
C GLN A 216 11.60 -16.55 -3.01
N ARG A 217 12.37 -15.56 -2.57
CA ARG A 217 12.25 -14.95 -1.25
C ARG A 217 10.91 -14.24 -1.04
N PHE A 218 10.43 -13.49 -2.04
CA PHE A 218 9.22 -12.68 -1.89
C PHE A 218 7.97 -13.37 -2.43
N MET A 219 8.06 -14.19 -3.46
CA MET A 219 6.88 -14.73 -4.17
C MET A 219 6.79 -16.26 -4.13
N ALA A 220 7.75 -16.95 -3.49
CA ALA A 220 7.87 -18.40 -3.44
C ALA A 220 7.94 -19.08 -4.82
N THR A 221 8.54 -18.39 -5.81
CA THR A 221 8.71 -18.89 -7.17
C THR A 221 10.06 -18.48 -7.75
N THR A 222 10.55 -19.14 -8.80
CA THR A 222 11.84 -18.83 -9.42
C THR A 222 11.77 -17.73 -10.48
N ASP A 223 10.56 -17.29 -10.85
CA ASP A 223 10.33 -16.22 -11.82
C ASP A 223 9.27 -15.23 -11.30
N ALA A 224 9.68 -13.97 -11.12
CA ALA A 224 8.83 -12.92 -10.59
C ALA A 224 7.68 -12.52 -11.51
N TYR A 225 7.73 -12.85 -12.80
CA TYR A 225 6.70 -12.50 -13.79
C TYR A 225 5.77 -13.69 -14.05
N ASP A 226 6.29 -14.81 -14.54
CA ASP A 226 5.49 -15.93 -15.02
C ASP A 226 5.53 -17.17 -14.12
N GLY A 227 6.37 -17.16 -13.10
CA GLY A 227 6.54 -18.29 -12.20
C GLY A 227 5.29 -18.65 -11.41
N THR A 228 5.03 -19.93 -11.24
CA THR A 228 4.00 -20.44 -10.32
C THR A 228 4.60 -20.57 -8.91
N PRO A 229 3.97 -19.98 -7.86
CA PRO A 229 4.39 -20.20 -6.49
C PRO A 229 4.33 -21.68 -6.10
N LYS A 230 5.36 -22.16 -5.40
CA LYS A 230 5.43 -23.54 -4.90
C LYS A 230 4.76 -23.76 -3.55
N GLY A 231 4.22 -22.68 -2.95
CA GLY A 231 3.57 -22.71 -1.65
C GLY A 231 3.25 -21.30 -1.14
N VAL A 232 2.72 -21.25 0.08
CA VAL A 232 2.43 -19.99 0.79
C VAL A 232 3.57 -19.70 1.76
N ILE A 233 4.02 -18.44 1.79
CA ILE A 233 4.98 -17.98 2.79
C ILE A 233 4.22 -17.81 4.12
N PRO A 234 4.61 -18.52 5.20
CA PRO A 234 3.93 -18.38 6.48
C PRO A 234 4.20 -17.00 7.09
N LYS A 235 3.19 -16.41 7.72
CA LYS A 235 3.37 -15.24 8.57
C LYS A 235 4.15 -15.68 9.81
N THR A 236 5.35 -15.16 9.99
CA THR A 236 6.24 -15.52 11.10
C THR A 236 6.42 -14.38 12.10
N GLY A 237 5.66 -13.30 11.91
CA GLY A 237 5.98 -12.00 12.51
C GLY A 237 7.17 -11.38 11.80
N PRO A 238 7.49 -10.12 12.08
CA PRO A 238 8.76 -9.57 11.64
C PRO A 238 9.87 -10.45 12.24
N SER A 239 10.60 -11.12 11.36
CA SER A 239 11.85 -11.73 11.78
C SER A 239 12.70 -10.60 12.30
N SER A 240 13.24 -10.72 13.51
CA SER A 240 14.45 -10.00 13.86
C SER A 240 15.49 -10.44 12.84
N ALA A 241 15.54 -9.76 11.68
CA ALA A 241 16.70 -9.81 10.83
C ALA A 241 17.83 -9.49 11.78
N SER A 242 18.79 -10.40 11.92
CA SER A 242 20.00 -10.15 12.63
C SER A 242 20.63 -8.90 12.02
N SER A 243 20.37 -7.75 12.62
CA SER A 243 21.38 -6.73 12.74
C SER A 243 22.56 -7.47 13.38
N SER A 244 23.61 -7.65 12.60
CA SER A 244 24.92 -7.50 13.21
C SER A 244 24.92 -6.07 13.77
N GLY A 245 24.50 -5.94 15.03
CA GLY A 245 24.17 -4.67 15.70
C GLY A 245 23.19 -4.91 16.86
N ASN A 246 23.76 -5.25 18.02
CA ASN A 246 23.12 -5.56 19.31
C ASN A 246 21.92 -4.70 19.72
N GLY A 247 20.90 -5.35 20.31
CA GLY A 247 19.91 -4.69 21.18
C GLY A 247 18.82 -5.67 21.66
N SER A 248 18.78 -5.96 22.96
CA SER A 248 17.94 -6.97 23.61
C SER A 248 16.43 -6.68 23.66
N THR A 249 15.68 -7.78 23.52
CA THR A 249 14.27 -8.08 23.79
C THR A 249 13.58 -7.38 24.98
N ILE A 250 12.30 -6.95 24.82
CA ILE A 250 11.09 -7.35 25.60
C ILE A 250 9.82 -7.06 24.74
N ALA A 251 8.88 -7.99 24.73
CA ALA A 251 7.64 -8.01 23.94
C ALA A 251 6.50 -7.12 24.49
N PHE A 252 5.64 -6.59 23.61
CA PHE A 252 4.27 -6.22 23.97
C PHE A 252 3.26 -6.46 22.84
N LYS A 253 2.02 -6.80 23.26
CA LYS A 253 0.90 -7.35 22.48
C LYS A 253 0.36 -6.40 21.42
N VAL A 254 0.06 -6.97 20.25
CA VAL A 254 -0.91 -6.40 19.30
C VAL A 254 -2.30 -6.75 19.81
N ASP A 255 -3.13 -5.73 20.08
CA ASP A 255 -4.57 -5.92 20.24
C ASP A 255 -5.18 -6.32 18.89
N ASP A 256 -5.52 -7.59 18.78
CA ASP A 256 -6.33 -8.16 17.71
C ASP A 256 -7.80 -7.90 18.02
N ASP A 257 -8.30 -6.69 17.73
CA ASP A 257 -9.72 -6.38 17.81
C ASP A 257 -10.47 -6.80 16.54
N SER A 258 -10.18 -8.01 16.07
CA SER A 258 -11.02 -8.75 15.13
C SER A 258 -11.26 -10.17 15.64
N HIS A 259 -11.64 -10.28 16.92
CA HIS A 259 -12.33 -11.46 17.43
C HIS A 259 -13.71 -11.57 16.75
N VAL A 260 -13.74 -12.11 15.53
CA VAL A 260 -14.96 -12.76 15.06
C VAL A 260 -15.06 -14.06 15.85
N PRO A 261 -16.02 -14.21 16.77
CA PRO A 261 -16.04 -15.34 17.67
C PRO A 261 -16.14 -16.64 16.86
N SER A 262 -15.32 -17.62 17.26
CA SER A 262 -15.28 -18.99 16.72
C SER A 262 -16.67 -19.62 16.52
N SER A 263 -17.67 -19.18 17.31
CA SER A 263 -19.06 -19.59 17.19
C SER A 263 -19.70 -19.26 15.84
N TRP A 264 -19.31 -18.18 15.15
CA TRP A 264 -19.95 -17.79 13.88
C TRP A 264 -19.64 -18.79 12.76
N ARG A 265 -18.42 -19.36 12.73
CA ARG A 265 -18.02 -20.36 11.73
C ARG A 265 -18.82 -21.64 11.91
N VAL A 266 -19.06 -22.04 13.15
CA VAL A 266 -19.91 -23.21 13.48
C VAL A 266 -21.36 -22.93 13.10
N VAL A 267 -21.91 -21.75 13.40
CA VAL A 267 -23.28 -21.37 13.02
C VAL A 267 -23.45 -21.30 11.51
N ALA A 268 -22.47 -20.76 10.77
CA ALA A 268 -22.51 -20.71 9.31
C ALA A 268 -22.43 -22.10 8.67
N ILE A 269 -21.57 -22.99 9.18
CA ILE A 269 -21.47 -24.38 8.70
C ILE A 269 -22.76 -25.16 9.00
N VAL A 270 -23.30 -25.04 10.22
CA VAL A 270 -24.57 -25.69 10.60
C VAL A 270 -25.73 -25.17 9.75
N GLY A 271 -25.77 -23.85 9.48
CA GLY A 271 -26.77 -23.24 8.60
C GLY A 271 -26.69 -23.74 7.15
N ILE A 272 -25.48 -23.86 6.59
CA ILE A 272 -25.27 -24.37 5.23
C ILE A 272 -25.65 -25.85 5.12
N VAL A 273 -25.20 -26.68 6.08
CA VAL A 273 -25.54 -28.12 6.11
C VAL A 273 -27.05 -28.31 6.29
N GLY A 274 -27.69 -27.50 7.16
CA GLY A 274 -29.14 -27.50 7.34
C GLY A 274 -29.89 -27.17 6.04
N MET A 275 -29.47 -26.12 5.32
CA MET A 275 -30.05 -25.76 4.01
C MET A 275 -29.88 -26.87 2.98
N VAL A 276 -28.70 -27.50 2.89
CA VAL A 276 -28.45 -28.60 1.95
C VAL A 276 -29.35 -29.81 2.25
N LEU A 277 -29.50 -30.18 3.52
CA LEU A 277 -30.39 -31.27 3.93
C LEU A 277 -31.87 -30.95 3.66
N LEU A 278 -32.29 -29.70 3.85
CA LEU A 278 -33.66 -29.26 3.59
C LEU A 278 -33.97 -29.29 2.09
N VAL A 279 -33.05 -28.83 1.24
CA VAL A 279 -33.16 -28.92 -0.22
C VAL A 279 -33.20 -30.38 -0.68
N ALA A 280 -32.37 -31.26 -0.11
CA ALA A 280 -32.39 -32.69 -0.42
C ALA A 280 -33.71 -33.37 0.00
N ALA A 281 -34.25 -33.03 1.17
CA ALA A 281 -35.53 -33.56 1.66
C ALA A 281 -36.71 -33.08 0.79
N VAL A 282 -36.72 -31.81 0.40
CA VAL A 282 -37.73 -31.27 -0.53
C VAL A 282 -37.62 -31.94 -1.90
N ALA A 283 -36.39 -32.10 -2.43
CA ALA A 283 -36.18 -32.81 -3.69
C ALA A 283 -36.67 -34.26 -3.60
N PHE A 284 -36.39 -34.96 -2.50
CA PHE A 284 -36.87 -36.32 -2.27
C PHE A 284 -38.39 -36.40 -2.19
N LEU A 285 -39.05 -35.48 -1.46
CA LEU A 285 -40.51 -35.40 -1.39
C LEU A 285 -41.12 -35.10 -2.76
N VAL A 286 -40.55 -34.18 -3.53
CA VAL A 286 -41.01 -33.87 -4.89
C VAL A 286 -40.86 -35.09 -5.79
N VAL A 287 -39.75 -35.81 -5.73
CA VAL A 287 -39.54 -37.06 -6.50
C VAL A 287 -40.52 -38.14 -6.08
N ARG A 288 -40.78 -38.30 -4.78
CA ARG A 288 -41.75 -39.28 -4.27
C ARG A 288 -43.17 -38.95 -4.70
N LEU A 289 -43.61 -37.69 -4.54
CA LEU A 289 -44.92 -37.22 -4.99
C LEU A 289 -45.10 -37.33 -6.51
N ARG A 290 -44.02 -37.12 -7.28
CA ARG A 290 -44.01 -37.39 -8.73
C ARG A 290 -44.19 -38.87 -9.02
N ARG A 291 -43.45 -39.76 -8.34
CA ARG A 291 -43.62 -41.23 -8.49
C ARG A 291 -45.01 -41.70 -8.11
N ASP A 292 -45.59 -41.17 -7.03
CA ASP A 292 -46.96 -41.53 -6.60
C ASP A 292 -48.01 -41.02 -7.62
N ARG A 293 -47.79 -39.85 -8.23
CA ARG A 293 -48.61 -39.33 -9.34
C ARG A 293 -48.45 -40.12 -10.64
N GLU A 294 -47.30 -40.74 -10.88
CA GLU A 294 -47.10 -41.60 -12.04
C GLU A 294 -47.70 -43.00 -11.79
N ALA A 295 -47.60 -43.51 -10.56
CA ALA A 295 -48.23 -44.77 -10.16
C ALA A 295 -49.77 -44.71 -10.20
N SER A 296 -50.37 -43.55 -9.90
CA SER A 296 -51.82 -43.34 -10.02
C SER A 296 -52.31 -43.14 -11.46
N LYS A 297 -51.41 -43.09 -12.45
CA LYS A 297 -51.72 -43.02 -13.88
C LYS A 297 -51.62 -44.37 -14.60
N LEU A 298 -51.23 -45.45 -13.93
CA LEU A 298 -51.32 -46.79 -14.54
C LEU A 298 -52.78 -47.25 -14.55
N PRO A 299 -53.36 -47.60 -15.72
CA PRO A 299 -54.70 -48.18 -15.78
C PRO A 299 -54.72 -49.56 -15.11
N ALA A 300 -55.81 -49.85 -14.39
CA ALA A 300 -56.06 -51.15 -13.80
C ALA A 300 -55.99 -52.26 -14.88
N ALA A 301 -55.33 -53.36 -14.53
CA ALA A 301 -55.22 -54.53 -15.39
C ALA A 301 -56.61 -55.02 -15.80
N VAL A 302 -56.81 -55.19 -17.11
CA VAL A 302 -58.03 -55.75 -17.70
C VAL A 302 -58.07 -57.25 -17.38
N ASP A 303 -59.02 -57.65 -16.55
CA ASP A 303 -59.34 -59.04 -16.27
C ASP A 303 -59.98 -59.68 -17.51
N TYR A 304 -59.30 -60.64 -18.12
CA TYR A 304 -59.87 -61.48 -19.16
C TYR A 304 -60.53 -62.71 -18.53
N ALA A 305 -61.85 -62.68 -18.38
CA ALA A 305 -62.65 -63.85 -18.02
C ALA A 305 -63.91 -63.99 -18.90
N ASN A 306 -63.70 -64.75 -19.99
CA ASN A 306 -64.56 -65.74 -20.64
C ASN A 306 -65.88 -65.37 -21.36
N PRO A 307 -66.12 -65.92 -22.58
CA PRO A 307 -67.33 -65.72 -23.39
C PRO A 307 -68.32 -66.89 -23.27
N SER A 308 -69.62 -66.60 -23.25
CA SER A 308 -70.78 -67.47 -23.53
C SER A 308 -72.03 -66.60 -23.35
N ALA A 309 -73.12 -66.64 -24.11
CA ALA A 309 -73.55 -67.27 -25.35
C ALA A 309 -74.93 -66.64 -25.67
N MET A 310 -75.30 -66.60 -26.96
CA MET A 310 -76.66 -66.43 -27.52
C MET A 310 -77.41 -65.11 -27.29
#